data_AF-A0A1I8PMA0-F1
#
_entry.id   AF-A0A1I8PMA0-F1
#
_cell.length_a   1.000
_cell.length_b   1.000
_cell.length_c   1.000
_cell.angle_alpha   90.00
_cell.angle_beta   90.00
_cell.angle_gamma   90.00
#
_symmetry.space_group_name_H-M   'P 1'
#
loop_
_entity.id
_entity.type
_entity.pdbx_description
1 polymer ?
#
loop_
_entity_poly.entity_id
_entity_poly.type
_entity_poly.pdbx_seq_one_letter_code
_entity_poly.pdbx_strand_id
1 'polypeptide(L)' 'MARKHGGRHTGTLAVIEKIYGDIPAFTDIFTEESFYTFAFCFVCASILVAFILSRYITIKPVEM' A
#
# COMPACT_ATOMS: atom_id res chain seq x y z
N MET A 1 -22.46 6.53 39.38
CA MET A 1 -22.04 7.46 38.32
C MET A 1 -21.65 6.67 37.07
N ALA A 2 -22.11 7.16 35.90
CA ALA A 2 -21.80 6.78 34.52
C ALA A 2 -21.95 5.29 34.07
N ARG A 3 -23.02 5.03 33.32
CA ARG A 3 -23.18 3.83 32.48
C ARG A 3 -22.20 3.90 31.29
N LYS A 4 -21.38 2.86 31.07
CA LYS A 4 -20.72 2.65 29.78
C LYS A 4 -21.70 1.94 28.83
N HIS A 5 -22.27 2.69 27.90
CA HIS A 5 -22.88 2.18 26.69
C HIS A 5 -22.08 2.78 25.52
N GLY A 6 -21.57 1.94 24.62
CA GLY A 6 -20.83 2.41 23.46
C GLY A 6 -20.32 1.28 22.56
N GLY A 7 -21.21 0.79 21.68
CA GLY A 7 -20.89 0.34 20.30
C GLY A 7 -20.10 -0.96 20.10
N ARG A 8 -20.72 -1.92 19.41
CA ARG A 8 -20.10 -3.14 18.83
C ARG A 8 -18.97 -2.79 17.85
N HIS A 9 -17.75 -2.56 18.33
CA HIS A 9 -16.53 -2.49 17.51
C HIS A 9 -15.42 -3.45 17.99
N THR A 10 -15.75 -4.38 18.89
CA THR A 10 -14.81 -5.35 19.46
C THR A 10 -14.23 -6.30 18.41
N GLY A 11 -15.01 -6.70 17.41
CA GLY A 11 -14.56 -7.61 16.36
C GLY A 11 -13.50 -7.00 15.45
N THR A 12 -13.73 -5.77 14.96
CA THR A 12 -12.79 -5.07 14.07
C THR A 12 -11.51 -4.69 14.80
N LEU A 13 -11.60 -4.22 16.05
CA LEU A 13 -10.41 -3.88 16.84
C LEU A 13 -9.55 -5.11 17.15
N ALA A 14 -10.16 -6.24 17.50
CA ALA A 14 -9.43 -7.49 17.74
C ALA A 14 -8.75 -8.05 16.48
N VAL A 15 -9.38 -7.89 15.31
CA VAL A 15 -8.78 -8.26 14.02
C VAL A 15 -7.61 -7.35 13.67
N ILE A 16 -7.76 -6.04 13.91
CA ILE A 16 -6.67 -5.06 13.71
C ILE A 16 -5.49 -5.40 14.64
N GLU A 17 -5.70 -5.58 15.94
CA GLU A 17 -4.61 -5.94 16.87
C GLU A 17 -3.89 -7.22 16.47
N LYS A 18 -4.62 -8.25 16.00
CA LYS A 18 -3.99 -9.49 15.52
C LYS A 18 -3.15 -9.26 14.26
N ILE A 19 -3.66 -8.50 13.29
CA ILE A 19 -2.94 -8.19 12.05
C ILE A 19 -1.67 -7.39 12.35
N TYR A 20 -1.74 -6.39 13.24
CA TYR A 20 -0.57 -5.61 13.63
C TYR A 20 0.47 -6.44 14.40
N GLY A 21 0.06 -7.45 15.17
CA GLY A 21 0.98 -8.35 15.86
C GLY A 21 1.68 -9.37 14.94
N ASP A 22 1.02 -9.77 13.85
CA ASP A 22 1.56 -10.75 12.90
C ASP A 22 2.40 -10.12 11.78
N ILE A 23 2.29 -8.79 11.56
CA ILE A 23 3.08 -8.09 10.55
C ILE A 23 4.49 -7.82 11.10
N PRO A 24 5.55 -8.39 10.49
CA PRO A 24 6.92 -8.11 10.89
C PRO A 24 7.25 -6.62 10.69
N ALA A 25 8.21 -6.10 11.45
CA ALA A 25 8.71 -4.76 11.20
C ALA A 25 9.28 -4.68 9.77
N PHE A 26 9.10 -3.54 9.10
CA PHE A 26 9.55 -3.36 7.73
C PHE A 26 11.05 -3.69 7.55
N THR A 27 11.86 -3.34 8.55
CA THR A 27 13.30 -3.63 8.62
C THR A 27 13.63 -5.10 8.84
N ASP A 28 12.69 -5.89 9.38
CA ASP A 28 12.84 -7.34 9.50
C ASP A 28 12.57 -8.04 8.15
N ILE A 29 11.75 -7.44 7.29
CA ILE A 29 11.42 -7.95 5.96
C ILE A 29 12.46 -7.48 4.93
N PHE A 30 12.87 -6.22 5.03
CA PHE A 30 13.77 -5.57 4.09
C PHE A 30 14.98 -4.98 4.81
N THR A 31 16.17 -5.41 4.39
CA THR A 31 17.40 -4.67 4.69
C THR A 31 17.45 -3.39 3.85
N GLU A 32 18.24 -2.42 4.31
CA GLU A 32 18.44 -1.14 3.63
C GLU A 32 18.83 -1.34 2.14
N GLU A 33 19.79 -2.22 1.87
CA GLU A 33 20.25 -2.53 0.51
C GLU A 33 19.16 -3.19 -0.36
N SER A 34 18.40 -4.11 0.22
CA SER A 34 17.31 -4.80 -0.49
C SER A 34 16.18 -3.84 -0.83
N PHE A 35 15.87 -2.91 0.09
CA PHE A 35 14.87 -1.89 -0.11
C PHE A 35 15.24 -0.93 -1.25
N TYR A 36 16.48 -0.43 -1.28
CA TYR A 36 16.93 0.44 -2.36
C TYR A 36 16.91 -0.26 -3.72
N THR A 37 17.34 -1.52 -3.76
CA THR A 37 17.29 -2.33 -4.99
C THR A 37 15.86 -2.53 -5.46
N PHE A 38 14.93 -2.84 -4.54
CA PHE A 38 13.51 -2.94 -4.85
C PHE A 38 12.93 -1.63 -5.38
N ALA A 39 13.18 -0.52 -4.69
CA ALA A 39 12.67 0.79 -5.07
C ALA A 39 13.17 1.21 -6.46
N PHE A 40 14.46 0.98 -6.75
CA PHE A 40 15.04 1.23 -8.06
C PHE A 40 14.35 0.39 -9.15
N CYS A 41 14.25 -0.92 -8.95
CA CYS A 41 13.58 -1.81 -9.91
C CYS A 41 12.10 -1.45 -10.10
N PHE A 42 11.40 -1.08 -9.04
CA PHE A 42 10.00 -0.66 -9.09
C PHE A 42 9.81 0.62 -9.91
N VAL A 43 10.69 1.61 -9.73
CA VAL A 43 10.68 2.85 -10.53
C VAL A 43 10.99 2.55 -11.99
N CYS A 44 12.02 1.74 -12.28
CA CYS A 44 12.33 1.33 -13.65
C CYS A 44 11.16 0.60 -14.31
N ALA A 45 10.51 -0.33 -13.60
CA ALA A 45 9.33 -1.03 -14.10
C ALA A 45 8.15 -0.07 -14.33
N SER A 46 7.91 0.87 -13.43
CA SER A 46 6.86 1.88 -13.56
C SER A 46 7.08 2.77 -14.79
N ILE A 47 8.33 3.18 -15.03
CA ILE A 47 8.71 3.93 -16.22
C ILE A 47 8.46 3.09 -17.48
N LEU A 48 8.92 1.83 -17.51
CA LEU A 48 8.68 0.93 -18.64
C LEU A 48 7.18 0.78 -18.92
N VAL A 49 6.37 0.56 -17.89
CA VAL A 49 4.91 0.48 -18.01
C VAL A 49 4.35 1.79 -18.56
N ALA A 50 4.78 2.96 -18.06
CA ALA A 50 4.33 4.24 -18.57
C ALA A 50 4.68 4.46 -20.05
N PHE A 51 5.89 4.05 -20.47
CA PHE A 51 6.30 4.09 -21.88
C PHE A 51 5.46 3.15 -22.76
N ILE A 52 5.22 1.93 -22.29
CA ILE A 52 4.35 0.97 -22.97
C ILE A 52 2.95 1.57 -23.10
N LEU A 53 2.36 2.02 -22.00
CA LEU A 53 1.02 2.63 -21.99
C LEU A 53 0.93 3.87 -22.86
N SER A 54 1.97 4.71 -22.92
CA SER A 54 2.04 5.86 -23.83
C SER A 54 1.89 5.45 -25.30
N ARG A 55 2.38 4.27 -25.68
CA ARG A 55 2.21 3.72 -27.04
C ARG A 55 0.79 3.21 -27.31
N TYR A 56 0.10 2.67 -26.30
CA TYR A 56 -1.19 2.00 -26.47
C TYR A 56 -2.40 2.89 -26.12
N ILE A 57 -2.22 3.88 -25.26
CA ILE A 57 -3.27 4.80 -24.83
C ILE A 57 -3.16 6.07 -25.65
N THR A 58 -3.99 6.20 -26.68
CA THR A 58 -4.20 7.47 -27.36
C THR A 58 -5.12 8.34 -26.51
N ILE A 59 -4.55 9.38 -25.88
CA ILE A 59 -5.34 10.37 -25.14
C ILE A 59 -6.12 11.19 -26.17
N LYS A 60 -7.43 11.01 -26.21
CA LYS A 60 -8.31 11.84 -27.03
C LYS A 60 -8.53 13.18 -26.33
N PRO A 61 -8.47 14.31 -27.06
CA PRO A 61 -8.83 15.59 -26.48
C PRO A 61 -10.28 15.52 -26.00
N VAL A 62 -10.55 16.09 -24.83
CA VAL A 62 -11.92 16.32 -24.38
C VAL A 62 -12.44 17.55 -25.13
N GLU A 63 -13.51 17.39 -25.90
CA GLU A 63 -14.22 18.52 -26.50
C GLU A 63 -14.99 19.22 -25.37
N MET A 64 -14.63 20.48 -25.10
CA MET A 64 -15.34 21.36 -24.17
C MET A 64 -16.33 22.24 -24.92
#